data_AF-A0A381W0M6-F1
#
_entry.id   AF-A0A381W0M6-F1
#
_cell.length_a   1.000
_cell.length_b   1.000
_cell.length_c   1.000
_cell.angle_alpha   90.00
_cell.angle_beta   90.00
_cell.angle_gamma   90.00
#
_symmetry.space_group_name_H-M   'P 1'
#
loop_
_entity.id
_entity.type
_entity.pdbx_description
1 polymer ?
#
loop_
_entity_poly.entity_id
_entity_poly.type
_entity_poly.pdbx_seq_one_letter_code
_entity_poly.pdbx_strand_id
1 'polypeptide(L)'
;MVGTLTPQAADSLDFEMPEFSFTPKVFHHPDRVFFNTRAFELEVFADFPKEDIRSVSLFYKTDTMPRYIEFPFDLEEKRFTFRYDPREKPAKKITYFFSVGLKNGSLYATPVDTTGNLSPITKYLLDPREYFKKRASLRK
;
A
#
# COMPACT_ATOMS: atom_id res chain seq x y z
N MET A 1 9.31 -61.29 19.27
CA MET A 1 9.89 -59.93 19.35
C MET A 1 9.04 -59.03 18.48
N VAL A 2 8.21 -58.20 19.11
CA VAL A 2 7.35 -57.24 18.42
C VAL A 2 8.12 -55.93 18.37
N GLY A 3 8.57 -55.53 17.18
CA GLY A 3 9.24 -54.25 16.96
C GLY A 3 8.18 -53.15 16.88
N THR A 4 8.06 -52.35 17.93
CA THR A 4 7.22 -51.16 17.98
C THR A 4 7.86 -50.08 17.10
N LEU A 5 7.19 -49.67 16.02
CA LEU A 5 7.55 -48.47 15.28
C LEU A 5 7.14 -47.26 16.12
N THR A 6 8.11 -46.49 16.59
CA THR A 6 7.86 -45.21 17.27
C THR A 6 7.46 -44.13 16.26
N PRO A 7 6.51 -43.24 16.59
CA PRO A 7 5.95 -42.24 15.68
C PRO A 7 6.89 -41.05 15.38
N GLN A 8 8.18 -41.16 15.67
CA GLN A 8 9.12 -40.04 15.66
C GLN A 8 9.71 -39.66 14.29
N ALA A 9 9.29 -40.33 13.20
CA ALA A 9 9.76 -39.98 11.85
C ALA A 9 8.90 -38.94 11.13
N ALA A 10 7.88 -38.37 11.77
CA ALA A 10 6.93 -37.45 11.14
C ALA A 10 7.02 -35.99 11.64
N ASP A 11 8.02 -35.64 12.46
CA ASP A 11 8.03 -34.38 13.22
C ASP A 11 9.23 -33.46 12.93
N SER A 12 9.96 -33.67 11.82
CA SER A 12 11.00 -32.74 11.38
C SER A 12 10.75 -32.29 9.94
N LEU A 13 9.59 -31.68 9.71
CA LEU A 13 9.51 -30.59 8.74
C LEU A 13 9.66 -29.31 9.56
N ASP A 14 10.91 -29.03 9.96
CA ASP A 14 11.32 -27.76 10.55
C ASP A 14 11.12 -26.67 9.49
N PHE A 15 9.88 -26.20 9.35
CA PHE A 15 9.60 -24.95 8.67
C PHE A 15 10.08 -23.84 9.61
N GLU A 16 11.36 -23.48 9.51
CA GLU A 16 11.90 -22.29 10.17
C GLU A 16 11.08 -21.08 9.67
N MET A 17 10.20 -20.58 10.54
CA MET A 17 9.53 -19.31 10.31
C MET A 17 10.64 -18.25 10.21
N PRO A 18 10.80 -17.53 9.07
CA PRO A 18 11.85 -16.54 8.96
C PRO A 18 11.65 -15.50 10.06
N GLU A 19 12.72 -15.22 10.82
CA GLU A 19 12.63 -14.48 12.09
C GLU A 19 11.88 -13.14 11.95
N PHE A 20 12.00 -12.40 10.84
CA PHE A 20 11.06 -11.33 10.45
C PHE A 20 11.13 -11.07 8.93
N SER A 21 10.03 -10.61 8.31
CA SER A 21 10.05 -10.09 6.94
C SER A 21 10.55 -8.64 6.92
N PHE A 22 11.55 -8.32 6.09
CA PHE A 22 12.01 -6.95 5.88
C PHE A 22 10.85 -6.04 5.45
N THR A 23 10.54 -5.04 6.27
CA THR A 23 9.57 -3.99 5.96
C THR A 23 10.34 -2.69 5.68
N PRO A 24 10.16 -2.07 4.51
CA PRO A 24 10.79 -0.78 4.23
C PRO A 24 10.39 0.29 5.25
N LYS A 25 11.29 1.23 5.57
CA LYS A 25 10.98 2.34 6.48
C LYS A 25 9.81 3.22 6.04
N VAL A 26 9.52 3.26 4.75
CA VAL A 26 8.31 3.88 4.20
C VAL A 26 7.59 2.85 3.37
N PHE A 27 6.45 2.38 3.85
CA PHE A 27 5.71 1.32 3.17
C PHE A 27 4.22 1.66 3.03
N HIS A 28 3.68 1.26 1.89
CA HIS A 28 2.29 1.43 1.52
C HIS A 28 1.82 0.14 0.86
N HIS A 29 0.65 -0.35 1.27
CA HIS A 29 -0.03 -1.47 0.62
C HIS A 29 -1.32 -0.97 -0.03
N PRO A 30 -1.36 -0.83 -1.37
CA PRO A 30 -2.57 -0.37 -2.03
C PRO A 30 -3.66 -1.44 -1.96
N ASP A 31 -4.92 -1.03 -1.76
CA ASP A 31 -6.04 -1.95 -1.94
C ASP A 31 -6.01 -2.57 -3.34
N ARG A 32 -6.46 -3.81 -3.42
CA ARG A 32 -6.55 -4.53 -4.69
C ARG A 32 -7.45 -3.79 -5.68
N VAL A 33 -8.54 -3.20 -5.23
CA VAL A 33 -9.57 -2.57 -6.06
C VAL A 33 -10.09 -1.30 -5.41
N PHE A 34 -10.19 -0.22 -6.19
CA PHE A 34 -10.93 0.97 -5.83
C PHE A 34 -12.23 1.04 -6.61
N PHE A 35 -13.32 1.36 -5.92
CA PHE A 35 -14.64 1.49 -6.53
C PHE A 35 -15.00 2.97 -6.69
N ASN A 36 -15.74 3.30 -7.76
CA ASN A 36 -16.23 4.65 -8.02
C ASN A 36 -17.50 5.02 -7.23
N THR A 37 -18.08 4.09 -6.46
CA THR A 37 -19.34 4.29 -5.72
C THR A 37 -19.15 4.53 -4.22
N ARG A 38 -17.93 4.44 -3.70
CA ARG A 38 -17.64 4.64 -2.27
C ARG A 38 -16.25 5.22 -2.08
N ALA A 39 -16.07 5.95 -0.97
CA ALA A 39 -14.77 6.41 -0.56
C ALA A 39 -13.81 5.25 -0.25
N PHE A 40 -12.52 5.52 -0.41
CA PHE A 40 -11.42 4.65 -0.05
C PHE A 40 -10.28 5.45 0.59
N GLU A 41 -9.38 4.75 1.24
CA GLU A 41 -8.26 5.34 1.96
C GLU A 41 -6.95 5.00 1.27
N LEU A 42 -6.08 6.00 1.16
CA LEU A 42 -4.69 5.84 0.79
C LEU A 42 -3.88 6.05 2.06
N GLU A 43 -3.21 5.00 2.53
CA GLU A 43 -2.45 5.05 3.78
C GLU A 43 -0.96 4.81 3.55
N VAL A 44 -0.10 5.48 4.31
CA VAL A 44 1.33 5.17 4.34
C VAL A 44 1.80 5.10 5.79
N PHE A 45 2.74 4.19 6.03
CA PHE A 45 3.43 4.07 7.31
C PHE A 45 4.86 4.55 7.13
N ALA A 46 5.33 5.35 8.08
CA ALA A 46 6.72 5.81 8.13
C ALA A 46 7.33 5.44 9.48
N ASP A 47 8.40 4.64 9.44
CA ASP A 47 9.16 4.19 10.60
C ASP A 47 10.43 5.04 10.74
N PHE A 48 10.23 6.27 11.20
CA PHE A 48 11.29 7.17 11.61
C PHE A 48 10.93 7.77 12.98
N PRO A 49 11.94 8.17 13.79
CA PRO A 49 11.69 8.96 14.98
C PRO A 49 10.90 10.22 14.62
N LYS A 50 9.87 10.54 15.39
CA LYS A 50 8.96 11.67 15.09
C LYS A 50 9.73 12.99 15.06
N GLU A 51 10.71 13.12 15.94
CA GLU A 51 11.64 14.23 16.03
C GLU A 51 12.53 14.40 14.79
N ASP A 52 12.71 13.37 13.97
CA ASP A 52 13.50 13.42 12.74
C ASP A 52 12.66 13.73 11.50
N ILE A 53 11.36 13.44 11.55
CA ILE A 53 10.45 13.70 10.43
C ILE A 53 10.25 15.21 10.28
N ARG A 54 10.46 15.71 9.07
CA ARG A 54 10.13 17.09 8.66
C ARG A 54 8.78 17.15 7.96
N SER A 55 8.46 16.18 7.13
CA SER A 55 7.20 16.14 6.38
C SER A 55 6.85 14.72 5.96
N VAL A 56 5.54 14.47 5.85
CA VAL A 56 4.98 13.32 5.15
C VAL A 56 3.90 13.86 4.21
N SER A 57 3.96 13.48 2.94
CA SER A 57 3.05 14.00 1.91
C SER A 57 2.58 12.91 0.98
N LEU A 58 1.31 13.00 0.56
CA LEU A 58 0.75 12.28 -0.57
C LEU A 58 0.78 13.20 -1.78
N PHE A 59 1.31 12.71 -2.90
CA PHE A 59 1.17 13.35 -4.20
C PHE A 59 0.20 12.54 -5.03
N TYR A 60 -0.88 13.15 -5.50
CA TYR A 60 -1.85 12.47 -6.36
C TYR A 60 -2.36 13.33 -7.50
N LYS A 61 -2.81 12.66 -8.56
CA LYS A 61 -3.48 13.23 -9.72
C LYS A 61 -4.59 12.30 -10.20
N THR A 62 -5.53 12.83 -10.97
CA THR A 62 -6.62 12.07 -11.58
C THR A 62 -6.67 12.34 -13.08
N ASP A 63 -7.56 11.68 -13.81
CA ASP A 63 -7.86 12.03 -15.21
C ASP A 63 -8.54 13.41 -15.35
N THR A 64 -9.22 13.88 -14.31
CA THR A 64 -9.84 15.22 -14.26
C THR A 64 -8.88 16.31 -13.77
N MET A 65 -7.79 15.93 -13.09
CA MET A 65 -6.76 16.82 -12.57
C MET A 65 -5.38 16.25 -12.94
N PRO A 66 -4.81 16.64 -14.10
CA PRO A 66 -3.67 15.95 -14.70
C PRO A 66 -2.32 16.28 -14.04
N ARG A 67 -2.25 17.33 -13.22
CA ARG A 67 -1.05 17.69 -12.44
C ARG A 67 -1.12 17.04 -11.06
N TYR A 68 0.03 16.63 -10.54
CA TYR A 68 0.12 16.21 -9.14
C TYR A 68 -0.19 17.39 -8.23
N ILE A 69 -1.04 17.13 -7.25
CA ILE A 69 -1.21 18.01 -6.09
C ILE A 69 -0.65 17.33 -4.86
N GLU A 70 -0.15 18.14 -3.95
CA GLU A 70 0.37 17.70 -2.66
C GLU A 70 -0.73 17.77 -1.60
N PHE A 71 -0.85 16.70 -0.82
CA PHE A 71 -1.59 16.66 0.41
C PHE A 71 -0.61 16.41 1.57
N PRO A 72 -0.30 17.42 2.39
CA PRO A 72 0.55 17.23 3.56
C PRO A 72 -0.25 16.54 4.68
N PHE A 73 0.40 15.60 5.38
CA PHE A 73 -0.19 14.95 6.54
C PHE A 73 0.21 15.61 7.86
N ASP A 74 -0.62 15.42 8.88
CA ASP A 74 -0.27 15.73 10.26
C ASP A 74 0.75 14.70 10.78
N LEU A 75 1.80 15.18 11.46
CA LEU A 75 2.92 14.37 11.95
C LEU A 75 2.68 13.77 13.34
N GLU A 76 1.51 14.00 13.94
CA GLU A 76 1.14 13.40 15.23
C GLU A 76 0.86 11.88 15.14
N GLU A 77 0.59 11.36 13.94
CA GLU A 77 0.28 9.95 13.70
C GLU A 77 1.47 9.18 13.10
N LYS A 78 1.48 7.84 13.24
CA LYS A 78 2.40 6.95 12.52
C LYS A 78 1.78 6.34 11.25
N ARG A 79 0.45 6.41 11.15
CA ARG A 79 -0.34 5.95 10.01
C ARG A 79 -0.97 7.16 9.34
N PHE A 80 -0.42 7.56 8.20
CA PHE A 80 -0.88 8.75 7.50
C PHE A 80 -1.96 8.35 6.50
N THR A 81 -3.20 8.76 6.74
CA THR A 81 -4.36 8.30 5.97
C THR A 81 -5.01 9.45 5.20
N PHE A 82 -5.18 9.30 3.89
CA PHE A 82 -5.93 10.22 3.05
C PHE A 82 -7.20 9.55 2.52
N ARG A 83 -8.35 10.15 2.81
CA ARG A 83 -9.65 9.66 2.32
C ARG A 83 -10.02 10.35 1.01
N TYR A 84 -10.25 9.55 -0.03
CA TYR A 84 -10.76 10.02 -1.32
C TYR A 84 -12.19 9.53 -1.53
N ASP A 85 -13.14 10.43 -1.82
CA ASP A 85 -14.51 10.06 -2.21
C ASP A 85 -14.76 10.35 -3.69
N PRO A 86 -14.87 9.31 -4.54
CA PRO A 86 -15.18 9.47 -5.97
C PRO A 86 -16.57 10.05 -6.25
N ARG A 87 -17.47 10.06 -5.26
CA ARG A 87 -18.80 10.69 -5.39
C ARG A 87 -18.73 12.20 -5.25
N GLU A 88 -17.78 12.69 -4.44
CA GLU A 88 -17.51 14.12 -4.28
C GLU A 88 -16.57 14.64 -5.36
N LYS A 89 -15.55 13.85 -5.70
CA LYS A 89 -14.54 14.16 -6.74
C LYS A 89 -14.51 13.04 -7.79
N PRO A 90 -15.40 13.08 -8.79
CA PRO A 90 -15.44 12.06 -9.83
C PRO A 90 -14.14 11.95 -10.64
N ALA A 91 -13.68 10.72 -10.82
CA ALA A 91 -12.51 10.36 -11.62
C ALA A 91 -12.66 8.94 -12.16
N LYS A 92 -12.02 8.63 -13.29
CA LYS A 92 -11.87 7.26 -13.82
C LYS A 92 -10.62 6.57 -13.28
N LYS A 93 -9.60 7.34 -12.93
CA LYS A 93 -8.36 6.82 -12.36
C LYS A 93 -7.72 7.80 -11.39
N ILE A 94 -6.95 7.24 -10.47
CA ILE A 94 -6.07 7.99 -9.56
C ILE A 94 -4.65 7.46 -9.72
N THR A 95 -3.68 8.38 -9.82
CA THR A 95 -2.25 8.07 -9.81
C THR A 95 -1.61 8.77 -8.64
N TYR A 96 -0.84 8.06 -7.82
CA TYR A 96 -0.29 8.63 -6.59
C TYR A 96 1.02 7.98 -6.13
N PHE A 97 1.73 8.68 -5.26
CA PHE A 97 2.89 8.20 -4.49
C PHE A 97 3.00 8.99 -3.18
N PHE A 98 3.81 8.52 -2.25
CA PHE A 98 4.07 9.19 -0.98
C PHE A 98 5.54 9.60 -0.87
N SER A 99 5.82 10.63 -0.07
CA SER A 99 7.16 11.02 0.31
C SER A 99 7.28 11.30 1.80
N VAL A 100 8.46 11.03 2.36
CA VAL A 100 8.84 11.38 3.72
C VAL A 100 10.14 12.18 3.66
N GLY A 101 10.08 13.43 4.10
CA GLY A 101 11.25 14.30 4.25
C GLY A 101 11.74 14.28 5.69
N LEU A 102 13.04 14.14 5.89
CA LEU A 102 13.69 14.21 7.21
C LEU A 102 14.31 15.59 7.43
N LYS A 103 14.52 15.96 8.70
CA LYS A 103 15.14 17.23 9.10
C LYS A 103 16.61 17.34 8.67
N ASN A 104 17.29 16.22 8.48
CA ASN A 104 18.66 16.17 7.95
C ASN A 104 18.76 16.38 6.43
N GLY A 105 17.63 16.59 5.73
CA GLY A 105 17.58 16.81 4.30
C GLY A 105 17.37 15.55 3.46
N SER A 106 17.41 14.35 4.05
CA SER A 106 17.09 13.11 3.35
C SER A 106 15.62 13.07 2.92
N LEU A 107 15.37 12.53 1.72
CA LEU A 107 14.04 12.34 1.17
C LEU A 107 13.83 10.88 0.78
N TYR A 108 12.73 10.32 1.23
CA TYR A 108 12.28 8.97 0.90
C TYR A 108 10.96 9.06 0.14
N ALA A 109 10.71 8.10 -0.75
CA ALA A 109 9.46 8.01 -1.47
C ALA A 109 9.02 6.56 -1.62
N THR A 110 7.71 6.33 -1.73
CA THR A 110 7.15 5.00 -1.94
C THR A 110 5.93 5.05 -2.87
N PRO A 111 5.73 4.03 -3.74
CA PRO A 111 6.64 2.92 -3.95
C PRO A 111 7.77 3.25 -4.92
N VAL A 112 8.85 2.50 -4.80
CA VAL A 112 9.96 2.46 -5.75
C VAL A 112 9.97 1.12 -6.48
N ASP A 113 10.48 1.09 -7.70
CA ASP A 113 10.69 -0.15 -8.45
C ASP A 113 11.95 -0.91 -7.98
N THR A 114 12.26 -2.03 -8.63
CA THR A 114 13.42 -2.89 -8.31
C THR A 114 14.76 -2.20 -8.50
N THR A 115 14.81 -1.07 -9.21
CA THR A 115 16.00 -0.26 -9.42
C THR A 115 16.07 0.94 -8.46
N GLY A 116 15.07 1.09 -7.57
CA GLY A 116 14.98 2.20 -6.64
C GLY A 116 14.39 3.48 -7.23
N ASN A 117 13.90 3.45 -8.47
CA ASN A 117 13.25 4.61 -9.08
C ASN A 117 11.81 4.74 -8.58
N LEU A 118 11.35 5.98 -8.36
CA LEU A 118 9.97 6.27 -7.99
C LEU A 118 9.00 5.69 -9.02
N SER A 119 8.04 4.88 -8.57
CA SER A 119 7.08 4.20 -9.44
C SER A 119 5.65 4.46 -8.96
N PRO A 120 5.03 5.61 -9.33
CA PRO A 120 3.70 5.96 -8.84
C PRO A 120 2.64 4.90 -9.19
N ILE A 121 1.77 4.60 -8.22
CA ILE A 121 0.69 3.63 -8.40
C ILE A 121 -0.42 4.29 -9.21
N THR A 122 -0.91 3.61 -10.24
CA THR A 122 -2.14 3.99 -10.95
C THR A 122 -3.24 2.96 -10.72
N LYS A 123 -4.40 3.41 -10.25
CA LYS A 123 -5.60 2.59 -10.04
C LYS A 123 -6.77 3.14 -10.83
N TYR A 124 -7.49 2.26 -11.51
CA TYR A 124 -8.77 2.57 -12.15
C TYR A 124 -9.90 2.45 -11.12
N LEU A 125 -10.79 3.43 -11.09
CA LEU A 125 -11.96 3.44 -10.21
C LEU A 125 -13.08 2.67 -10.90
N LEU A 126 -13.35 1.46 -10.40
CA LEU A 126 -14.22 0.51 -11.06
C LEU A 126 -15.68 0.67 -10.62
N ASP A 127 -16.60 0.41 -11.54
CA ASP A 127 -17.99 0.14 -11.16
C ASP A 127 -18.07 -1.23 -10.46
N PRO A 128 -18.62 -1.34 -9.24
CA PRO A 128 -18.70 -2.61 -8.53
C PRO A 128 -19.50 -3.67 -9.27
N ARG A 129 -20.61 -3.30 -9.94
CA ARG A 129 -21.48 -4.25 -10.64
C ARG A 129 -20.71 -4.86 -11.80
N GLU A 130 -20.04 -4.04 -12.60
CA GLU A 130 -19.23 -4.52 -13.73
C GLU A 130 -18.03 -5.34 -13.25
N TYR A 131 -17.37 -4.93 -12.17
CA TYR A 131 -16.28 -5.71 -11.56
C TYR A 131 -16.74 -7.11 -11.15
N PHE A 132 -17.82 -7.23 -10.37
CA PHE A 132 -18.28 -8.53 -9.89
C PHE A 132 -18.86 -9.41 -11.00
N LYS A 133 -19.56 -8.85 -12.00
CA LYS A 133 -19.99 -9.58 -13.20
C LYS A 133 -18.81 -10.22 -13.92
N LYS A 134 -17.77 -9.43 -14.23
CA LYS A 134 -16.54 -9.92 -14.88
C LYS A 134 -15.84 -10.99 -14.04
N ARG A 135 -15.79 -10.79 -12.71
CA ARG A 135 -15.13 -11.75 -11.82
C ARG A 135 -15.92 -13.05 -11.63
N ALA A 136 -17.22 -13.05 -11.89
CA ALA A 136 -18.05 -14.25 -11.91
C ALA A 136 -17.90 -15.01 -13.24
N SER A 137 -17.75 -14.32 -14.38
CA SER A 137 -17.56 -14.98 -15.68
C SER A 137 -16.22 -15.71 -15.80
N LEU A 138 -15.17 -15.23 -15.11
CA LEU A 138 -13.84 -15.85 -15.09
C LEU A 138 -13.73 -17.11 -14.21
N ARG A 139 -14.78 -17.43 -13.45
CA ARG A 139 -14.84 -18.64 -12.60
C ARG A 139 -15.54 -19.82 -13.29
N LYS A 140 -16.03 -19.61 -14.51
CA LYS A 140 -16.59 -20.65 -15.37
C LYS A 140 -15.49 -21.20 -16.27
#